data_AF-A0A4Q7YP39-F1
#
_entry.id   AF-A0A4Q7YP39-F1
#
_cell.length_a   1.000
_cell.length_b   1.000
_cell.length_c   1.000
_cell.angle_alpha   90.00
_cell.angle_beta   90.00
_cell.angle_gamma   90.00
#
_symmetry.space_group_name_H-M   'P 1'
#
loop_
_entity.id
_entity.type
_entity.pdbx_description
1 polymer ?
#
loop_
_entity_poly.entity_id
_entity_poly.type
_entity_poly.pdbx_seq_one_letter_code
_entity_poly.pdbx_strand_id
1 'polypeptide(L)'
;MQQSPPRRGPRLSNLSLERFRSSTKYQDRPAAADIAFCVAAFANGMTEDRIGCALEDDYLSRDPSPSKRAAYIRRTMEKARRWAER
;
A
#
# COMPACT_ATOMS: atom_id res chain seq x y z
N MET A 1 -17.29 20.53 -23.96
CA MET A 1 -16.69 20.04 -22.70
C MET A 1 -15.91 18.78 -23.02
N GLN A 2 -14.57 18.83 -22.96
CA GLN A 2 -13.73 17.66 -23.30
C GLN A 2 -13.75 16.70 -22.12
N GLN A 3 -14.56 15.64 -22.20
CA GLN A 3 -14.55 14.55 -21.24
C GLN A 3 -13.40 13.59 -21.60
N SER A 4 -12.34 13.61 -20.80
CA SER A 4 -11.31 12.57 -20.83
C SER A 4 -11.96 11.20 -20.54
N PRO A 5 -11.62 10.13 -21.28
CA PRO A 5 -12.20 8.81 -21.03
C PRO A 5 -11.76 8.29 -19.65
N PRO A 6 -12.61 7.51 -18.95
CA PRO A 6 -12.23 6.92 -17.68
C PRO A 6 -11.05 5.98 -17.93
N ARG A 7 -9.87 6.32 -17.40
CA ARG A 7 -8.76 5.37 -17.30
C ARG A 7 -9.13 4.30 -16.26
N ARG A 8 -10.08 3.42 -16.59
CA ARG A 8 -10.44 2.26 -15.79
C ARG A 8 -10.09 1.00 -16.57
N GLY A 9 -8.92 0.44 -16.22
CA GLY A 9 -8.39 -0.86 -16.67
C GLY A 9 -6.85 -0.81 -16.86
N PRO A 10 -6.09 -1.91 -16.76
CA PRO A 10 -6.04 -3.03 -15.82
C PRO A 10 -4.92 -2.85 -14.74
N ARG A 11 -4.54 -1.60 -14.40
CA ARG A 11 -3.36 -1.35 -13.53
C ARG A 11 -3.47 -1.86 -12.10
N LEU A 12 -4.68 -2.09 -11.61
CA LEU A 12 -4.93 -2.59 -10.26
C LEU A 12 -4.61 -4.09 -10.12
N SER A 13 -4.68 -4.87 -11.20
CA SER A 13 -4.53 -6.33 -11.16
C SER A 13 -3.10 -6.81 -10.84
N ASN A 14 -2.10 -5.91 -10.87
CA ASN A 14 -0.69 -6.23 -10.64
C ASN A 14 -0.09 -5.59 -9.38
N LEU A 15 -0.88 -4.83 -8.61
CA LEU A 15 -0.45 -4.22 -7.36
C LEU A 15 -0.68 -5.20 -6.21
N SER A 16 0.36 -5.95 -5.87
CA SER A 16 0.38 -6.86 -4.74
C SER A 16 1.48 -6.45 -3.76
N LEU A 17 1.16 -6.43 -2.47
CA LEU A 17 2.11 -6.15 -1.40
C LEU A 17 3.28 -7.16 -1.40
N GLU A 18 2.97 -8.44 -1.60
CA GLU A 18 3.94 -9.52 -1.74
C GLU A 18 4.97 -9.22 -2.85
N ARG A 19 4.52 -8.65 -3.98
CA ARG A 19 5.40 -8.29 -5.10
C ARG A 19 6.37 -7.16 -4.75
N PHE A 20 5.94 -6.21 -3.93
CA PHE A 20 6.83 -5.16 -3.44
C PHE A 20 7.85 -5.73 -2.46
N ARG A 21 7.43 -6.64 -1.57
CA ARG A 21 8.31 -7.25 -0.56
C ARG A 21 9.33 -8.24 -1.13
N SER A 22 8.94 -8.99 -2.15
CA SER A 22 9.82 -9.93 -2.85
C SER A 22 10.80 -9.24 -3.81
N SER A 23 10.64 -7.93 -4.05
CA SER A 23 11.60 -7.17 -4.85
C SER A 23 12.93 -7.00 -4.11
N THR A 24 14.03 -7.31 -4.80
CA THR A 24 15.41 -7.10 -4.31
C THR A 24 15.67 -5.68 -3.84
N LYS A 25 14.91 -4.70 -4.34
CA LYS A 25 14.96 -3.29 -3.92
C LYS A 25 14.63 -3.08 -2.43
N TYR A 26 13.82 -3.95 -1.85
CA TYR A 26 13.32 -3.80 -0.48
C TYR A 26 13.67 -4.98 0.43
N GLN A 27 14.56 -5.88 -0.01
CA GLN A 27 14.90 -7.12 0.69
C GLN A 27 15.26 -6.89 2.18
N ASP A 28 16.08 -5.88 2.47
CA ASP A 28 16.49 -5.56 3.86
C ASP A 28 15.55 -4.54 4.54
N ARG A 29 14.51 -4.08 3.85
CA ARG A 29 13.64 -2.98 4.28
C ARG A 29 12.17 -3.27 3.94
N PRO A 30 11.56 -4.31 4.54
CA PRO A 30 10.17 -4.68 4.24
C PRO A 30 9.19 -3.54 4.56
N ALA A 31 9.43 -2.75 5.61
CA ALA A 31 8.60 -1.57 5.89
C ALA A 31 8.67 -0.48 4.80
N ALA A 32 9.77 -0.39 4.04
CA ALA A 32 9.86 0.51 2.89
C ALA A 32 9.11 -0.05 1.68
N ALA A 33 9.04 -1.37 1.53
CA ALA A 33 8.19 -2.03 0.54
C ALA A 33 6.72 -1.67 0.78
N ASP A 34 6.28 -1.75 2.03
CA ASP A 34 4.90 -1.47 2.44
C ASP A 34 4.51 -0.01 2.14
N ILE A 35 5.39 0.95 2.45
CA ILE A 35 5.17 2.36 2.08
C ILE A 35 5.09 2.52 0.56
N ALA A 36 6.00 1.91 -0.20
CA ALA A 36 6.02 2.02 -1.65
C ALA A 36 4.77 1.40 -2.30
N PHE A 37 4.30 0.27 -1.78
CA PHE A 37 3.02 -0.33 -2.14
C PHE A 37 1.87 0.64 -1.87
N CYS A 38 1.77 1.19 -0.66
CA CYS A 38 0.70 2.14 -0.32
C CYS A 38 0.72 3.38 -1.22
N VAL A 39 1.90 3.94 -1.51
CA VAL A 39 2.03 5.10 -2.42
C VAL A 39 1.50 4.75 -3.80
N ALA A 40 1.91 3.60 -4.35
CA ALA A 40 1.44 3.16 -5.65
C ALA A 40 -0.08 2.85 -5.62
N ALA A 41 -0.59 2.26 -4.54
CA ALA A 41 -2.00 1.97 -4.36
C ALA A 41 -2.84 3.25 -4.33
N PHE A 42 -2.43 4.27 -3.58
CA PHE A 42 -3.08 5.59 -3.57
C PHE A 42 -3.06 6.26 -4.94
N ALA A 43 -1.90 6.28 -5.62
CA ALA A 43 -1.77 6.86 -6.96
C ALA A 43 -2.63 6.14 -8.02
N ASN A 44 -2.96 4.86 -7.79
CA ASN A 44 -3.85 4.08 -8.65
C ASN A 44 -5.32 4.11 -8.19
N GLY A 45 -5.65 4.90 -7.17
CA GLY A 45 -7.02 5.09 -6.69
C GLY A 45 -7.58 3.93 -5.86
N MET A 46 -6.72 3.09 -5.25
CA MET A 46 -7.17 2.11 -4.27
C MET A 46 -7.68 2.82 -3.01
N THR A 47 -8.73 2.28 -2.41
CA THR A 47 -9.30 2.80 -1.16
C THR A 47 -8.40 2.47 0.04
N GLU A 48 -8.44 3.32 1.07
CA GLU A 48 -7.73 3.11 2.34
C GLU A 48 -8.09 1.75 2.96
N ASP A 49 -9.36 1.33 2.87
CA ASP A 49 -9.85 0.03 3.31
C ASP A 49 -9.10 -1.15 2.65
N ARG A 50 -9.00 -1.15 1.31
CA ARG A 50 -8.30 -2.23 0.58
C ARG A 50 -6.80 -2.26 0.87
N ILE A 51 -6.19 -1.09 1.03
CA ILE A 51 -4.77 -0.98 1.40
C ILE A 51 -4.57 -1.50 2.83
N GLY A 52 -5.47 -1.15 3.75
CA GLY A 52 -5.47 -1.62 5.13
C GLY A 52 -5.58 -3.14 5.23
N CYS A 53 -6.54 -3.74 4.52
CA CYS A 53 -6.69 -5.20 4.46
C CYS A 53 -5.44 -5.89 3.92
N ALA A 54 -4.81 -5.34 2.86
CA ALA A 54 -3.57 -5.89 2.32
C ALA A 54 -2.42 -5.85 3.35
N LEU A 55 -2.26 -4.75 4.10
CA LEU A 55 -1.24 -4.67 5.14
C LEU A 55 -1.55 -5.54 6.38
N GLU A 56 -2.84 -5.78 6.66
CA GLU A 56 -3.29 -6.61 7.76
C GLU A 56 -3.03 -8.09 7.52
N ASP A 57 -3.39 -8.59 6.33
CA ASP A 57 -3.19 -9.99 5.92
C ASP A 57 -1.70 -10.37 5.95
N ASP A 58 -0.87 -9.41 5.57
CA ASP A 58 0.57 -9.55 5.40
C ASP A 58 1.35 -8.89 6.57
N TYR A 59 0.81 -8.84 7.77
CA TYR A 59 1.45 -8.07 8.86
C TYR A 59 2.84 -8.61 9.26
N LEU A 60 3.88 -7.75 9.19
CA LEU A 60 5.29 -8.14 9.38
C LEU A 60 5.69 -8.51 10.82
N SER A 61 4.92 -8.06 11.81
CA SER A 61 5.30 -8.27 13.21
C SER A 61 4.87 -9.67 13.67
N ARG A 62 5.77 -10.35 14.39
CA ARG A 62 5.44 -11.57 15.13
C ARG A 62 4.51 -11.31 16.32
N ASP A 63 4.33 -10.05 16.70
CA ASP A 63 3.43 -9.63 17.76
C ASP A 63 1.98 -9.62 17.24
N PRO A 64 1.09 -10.49 17.77
CA PRO A 64 -0.29 -10.58 17.31
C PRO A 64 -1.18 -9.45 17.84
N SER A 65 -0.64 -8.44 18.55
CA SER A 65 -1.41 -7.34 19.12
C SER A 65 -2.20 -6.57 18.05
N PRO A 66 -3.55 -6.60 18.11
CA PRO A 66 -4.38 -5.87 17.16
C PRO A 66 -4.12 -4.37 17.18
N SER A 67 -3.86 -3.81 18.36
CA SER A 67 -3.57 -2.38 18.53
C SER A 67 -2.26 -1.97 17.86
N LYS A 68 -1.20 -2.79 17.97
CA LYS A 68 0.09 -2.52 17.30
C LYS A 68 -0.03 -2.66 15.78
N ARG A 69 -0.81 -3.64 15.31
CA ARG A 69 -1.12 -3.82 13.89
C ARG A 69 -1.86 -2.62 13.34
N ALA A 70 -2.95 -2.20 13.97
CA ALA A 70 -3.72 -1.03 13.58
C ALA A 70 -2.87 0.26 13.58
N ALA A 71 -2.03 0.46 14.60
CA ALA A 71 -1.11 1.60 14.68
C ALA A 71 -0.09 1.61 13.54
N TYR A 72 0.45 0.43 13.20
CA TYR A 72 1.38 0.27 12.07
C TYR A 72 0.71 0.59 10.74
N ILE A 73 -0.45 0.01 10.47
CA ILE A 73 -1.22 0.22 9.23
C ILE A 73 -1.54 1.71 9.06
N ARG A 74 -2.09 2.35 10.10
CA ARG A 74 -2.42 3.78 10.07
C ARG A 74 -1.20 4.65 9.77
N ARG A 75 -0.08 4.43 10.47
CA ARG A 75 1.15 5.22 10.26
C ARG A 75 1.74 5.03 8.86
N THR A 76 1.68 3.82 8.32
CA THR A 76 2.21 3.49 6.99
C THR A 76 1.38 4.16 5.90
N MET A 77 0.05 4.07 5.99
CA MET A 77 -0.86 4.73 5.04
C MET A 77 -0.79 6.26 5.12
N GLU A 78 -0.72 6.86 6.31
CA GLU A 78 -0.60 8.32 6.47
C GLU A 78 0.65 8.85 5.77
N LYS A 79 1.80 8.18 5.96
CA LYS A 79 3.04 8.53 5.26
C LYS A 79 2.88 8.42 3.75
N ALA A 80 2.37 7.28 3.29
CA ALA A 80 2.21 7.03 1.87
C ALA A 80 1.26 8.03 1.19
N ARG A 81 0.18 8.42 1.85
CA ARG A 81 -0.75 9.43 1.37
C ARG A 81 -0.05 10.78 1.14
N ARG A 82 0.75 11.24 2.10
CA ARG A 82 1.56 12.47 1.93
C ARG A 82 2.53 12.42 0.77
N TRP A 83 3.03 11.23 0.43
CA TRP A 83 3.90 11.03 -0.74
C TRP A 83 3.12 10.94 -2.05
N ALA A 84 1.90 10.44 -2.04
CA ALA A 84 1.04 10.35 -3.22
C ALA A 84 0.36 11.69 -3.58
N GLU A 85 0.19 12.59 -2.61
CA GLU A 85 -0.35 13.94 -2.79
C GLU A 85 0.71 14.97 -3.26
N ARG A 86 1.98 14.56 -3.37
CA ARG A 86 3.11 15.37 -3.89
C ARG A 86 3.26 15.22 -5.39
#